data_AF-A0A371WSG5-F1
#
_entry.id   AF-A0A371WSG5-F1
#
_cell.length_a   1.000
_cell.length_b   1.000
_cell.length_c   1.000
_cell.angle_alpha   90.00
_cell.angle_beta   90.00
_cell.angle_gamma   90.00
#
_symmetry.space_group_name_H-M   'P 1'
#
loop_
_entity.id
_entity.type
_entity.pdbx_description
1 polymer ?
#
loop_
_entity_poly.entity_id
_entity_poly.type
_entity_poly.pdbx_seq_one_letter_code
_entity_poly.pdbx_strand_id
1 'polypeptide(L)' 'MNAQVKSLPTGSRNRSIREMIVPADVAVLNAHLASNNLGSDEVIAIMLVQGTTFAPGTGDRFRVLYWA' A
#
# COMPACT_ATOMS: atom_id res chain seq x y z
N MET A 1 2.21 27.35 -1.40
CA MET A 1 2.19 26.27 -0.39
C MET A 1 3.47 25.47 -0.56
N ASN A 2 4.36 25.45 0.44
CA ASN A 2 5.59 24.65 0.40
C ASN A 2 5.29 23.26 0.95
N ALA A 3 5.36 22.23 0.10
CA ALA A 3 5.32 20.85 0.56
C ALA A 3 6.63 20.55 1.28
N GLN A 4 6.58 20.36 2.60
CA GLN A 4 7.75 19.91 3.36
C GLN A 4 7.94 18.41 3.11
N VAL A 5 8.99 18.06 2.36
CA VAL A 5 9.39 16.67 2.16
C VAL A 5 10.20 16.26 3.40
N LYS A 6 9.55 15.56 4.33
CA LYS A 6 10.23 14.95 5.48
C LYS A 6 10.82 13.63 5.03
N SER A 7 12.15 13.55 4.94
CA SER A 7 12.84 12.28 4.69
C SER A 7 12.59 11.33 5.87
N LEU A 8 11.93 10.21 5.61
CA LEU A 8 11.80 9.15 6.62
C LEU A 8 13.18 8.51 6.85
N PRO A 9 13.54 8.16 8.10
CA PRO A 9 14.78 7.46 8.37
C PRO A 9 14.75 6.12 7.63
N THR A 10 15.62 5.92 6.64
CA THR A 10 15.85 4.63 6.02
C THR A 10 16.61 3.76 7.01
N GLY A 11 15.88 3.25 8.01
CA GLY A 11 16.41 2.30 8.99
C GLY A 11 17.00 1.11 8.25
N SER A 12 18.32 1.06 8.23
CA SER A 12 19.19 0.10 7.56
C SER A 12 18.87 -1.36 7.90
N ARG A 13 17.91 -1.93 7.19
CA ARG A 13 17.72 -3.37 6.99
C ARG A 13 17.41 -3.52 5.51
N ASN A 14 17.90 -4.58 4.86
CA ASN A 14 17.65 -4.90 3.45
C ASN A 14 16.15 -5.08 3.16
N ARG A 15 15.37 -4.00 3.20
CA ARG A 15 13.93 -4.02 2.96
C ARG A 15 13.70 -3.68 1.50
N SER A 16 12.92 -4.51 0.84
CA SER A 16 12.45 -4.28 -0.52
C SER A 16 11.13 -3.53 -0.47
N ILE A 17 10.91 -2.62 -1.42
CA ILE A 17 9.56 -2.09 -1.65
C ILE A 17 8.78 -3.18 -2.38
N ARG A 18 7.66 -3.60 -1.80
CA ARG A 18 6.70 -4.51 -2.42
C ARG A 18 5.38 -3.81 -2.67
N GLU A 19 4.60 -4.43 -3.54
CA GLU A 19 3.30 -3.96 -3.95
C GLU A 19 2.25 -5.04 -3.69
N MET A 20 1.08 -4.61 -3.22
CA MET A 20 -0.12 -5.42 -3.26
C MET A 20 -1.29 -4.63 -3.87
N ILE A 21 -2.13 -5.33 -4.60
CA ILE A 21 -3.35 -4.81 -5.21
C ILE A 21 -4.54 -5.48 -4.54
N VAL A 22 -5.41 -4.69 -3.93
CA VAL A 22 -6.61 -5.19 -3.22
C VAL A 22 -7.85 -4.48 -3.74
N PRO A 23 -9.06 -5.09 -3.67
CA PRO A 23 -10.32 -4.39 -3.90
C PRO A 23 -10.37 -3.03 -3.19
N ALA A 24 -10.99 -2.01 -3.80
CA ALA A 24 -11.23 -0.70 -3.16
C ALA A 24 -12.33 -0.76 -2.09
N ASP A 25 -12.15 -1.65 -1.13
CA ASP A 25 -12.97 -1.81 0.05
C ASP A 25 -12.06 -1.70 1.28
N VAL A 26 -12.38 -0.78 2.19
CA VAL A 26 -11.54 -0.47 3.36
C VAL A 26 -11.47 -1.65 4.32
N ALA A 27 -12.54 -2.44 4.47
CA ALA A 27 -12.52 -3.63 5.32
C ALA A 27 -11.61 -4.70 4.73
N VAL A 28 -11.66 -4.89 3.39
CA VAL A 28 -10.78 -5.84 2.70
C VAL A 28 -9.31 -5.40 2.77
N LEU A 29 -9.04 -4.09 2.61
CA LEU A 29 -7.71 -3.53 2.78
C LEU A 29 -7.16 -3.80 4.19
N ASN A 30 -7.93 -3.46 5.23
CA ASN A 30 -7.52 -3.69 6.62
C ASN A 30 -7.26 -5.18 6.90
N ALA A 31 -8.09 -6.07 6.36
CA ALA A 31 -7.88 -7.51 6.49
C ALA A 31 -6.57 -7.98 5.82
N HIS A 32 -6.22 -7.42 4.66
CA HIS A 32 -4.96 -7.73 3.97
C HIS A 32 -3.73 -7.18 4.71
N LEU A 33 -3.81 -5.96 5.24
CA LEU A 33 -2.72 -5.40 6.04
C LEU A 33 -2.47 -6.24 7.30
N ALA A 34 -3.55 -6.64 7.99
CA ALA A 34 -3.45 -7.49 9.17
C ALA A 34 -2.89 -8.89 8.84
N SER A 35 -3.35 -9.53 7.76
CA SER A 35 -2.87 -10.87 7.37
C SER A 35 -1.41 -10.91 6.94
N ASN A 36 -0.89 -9.78 6.46
CA ASN A 36 0.53 -9.62 6.11
C ASN A 36 1.36 -9.04 7.27
N ASN A 37 0.77 -8.87 8.46
CA ASN A 37 1.40 -8.27 9.64
C ASN A 37 2.03 -6.89 9.33
N LEU A 38 1.36 -6.09 8.50
CA LEU A 38 1.81 -4.77 8.07
C LEU A 38 1.27 -3.71 9.04
N GLY A 39 2.18 -3.13 9.82
CA GLY A 39 1.92 -1.93 10.62
C GLY A 39 1.87 -0.66 9.76
N SER A 40 1.39 0.44 10.34
CA SER A 40 1.31 1.74 9.66
C SER A 40 2.68 2.32 9.28
N ASP A 41 3.74 1.88 9.95
CA ASP A 41 5.14 2.23 9.71
C ASP A 41 5.75 1.45 8.53
N GLU A 42 5.22 0.27 8.21
CA GLU A 42 5.64 -0.53 7.06
C GLU A 42 4.94 -0.08 5.76
N VAL A 43 3.76 0.55 5.85
CA VAL A 43 3.03 1.08 4.69
C VAL A 43 3.62 2.40 4.24
N ILE A 44 4.07 2.46 2.99
CA ILE A 44 4.65 3.64 2.36
C ILE A 44 3.56 4.51 1.74
N ALA A 45 2.64 3.89 1.01
CA ALA A 45 1.57 4.59 0.31
C ALA A 45 0.37 3.67 0.05
N ILE A 46 -0.83 4.26 0.10
CA ILE A 46 -2.07 3.62 -0.36
C ILE A 46 -2.69 4.57 -1.38
N MET A 47 -2.91 4.09 -2.60
CA MET A 47 -3.48 4.86 -3.70
C MET A 47 -4.74 4.17 -4.21
N LEU A 48 -5.83 4.93 -4.37
CA LEU A 48 -7.01 4.46 -5.10
C LEU A 48 -6.70 4.52 -6.60
N VAL A 49 -6.85 3.39 -7.29
CA VAL A 49 -6.72 3.29 -8.74
C VAL A 49 -8.07 2.89 -9.30
N GLN A 50 -8.64 3.75 -10.15
CA GLN A 50 -10.00 3.58 -10.66
C GLN A 50 -10.03 2.78 -11.96
N GLY A 51 -11.08 1.99 -12.16
CA GLY A 51 -11.35 1.31 -13.43
C GLY A 51 -10.27 0.29 -13.87
N THR A 52 -9.40 -0.14 -12.96
CA THR A 52 -8.32 -1.08 -13.27
C THR A 52 -8.82 -2.50 -13.49
N THR A 53 -8.29 -3.15 -14.52
CA THR A 53 -8.51 -4.57 -14.79
C THR A 53 -7.36 -5.40 -14.22
N PHE A 54 -7.64 -6.17 -13.17
CA PHE A 54 -6.76 -7.21 -12.63
C PHE A 54 -7.54 -8.52 -12.61
N ALA A 55 -6.90 -9.66 -12.88
CA ALA A 55 -7.57 -10.95 -12.69
C ALA A 55 -8.05 -11.07 -11.22
N PRO A 56 -9.32 -11.40 -10.93
CA PRO A 56 -10.35 -11.94 -11.82
C PRO A 56 -11.43 -10.94 -12.33
N GLY A 57 -11.25 -9.62 -12.22
CA GLY A 57 -12.25 -8.66 -12.73
C GLY A 57 -11.86 -7.17 -12.68
N THR A 58 -12.60 -6.36 -13.44
CA THR A 58 -12.44 -4.90 -13.49
C THR A 58 -13.14 -4.23 -12.30
N GLY A 59 -12.48 -3.25 -11.70
CA GLY A 59 -13.06 -2.42 -10.64
C GLY A 59 -12.01 -1.54 -9.98
N ASP A 60 -12.46 -0.66 -9.10
CA ASP A 60 -11.58 0.18 -8.31
C ASP A 60 -10.75 -0.67 -7.34
N ARG A 61 -9.46 -0.34 -7.21
CA ARG A 61 -8.49 -1.06 -6.38
C ARG A 61 -7.69 -0.12 -5.52
N PHE A 62 -7.27 -0.57 -4.35
CA PHE A 62 -6.16 0.04 -3.65
C PHE A 62 -4.85 -0.59 -4.12
N ARG A 63 -3.92 0.26 -4.54
CA ARG A 63 -2.51 -0.09 -4.72
C ARG A 63 -1.77 0.31 -3.45
N VAL A 64 -1.19 -0.66 -2.77
CA VAL A 64 -0.45 -0.45 -1.53
C VAL A 64 1.03 -0.73 -1.77
N LEU A 65 1.88 0.24 -1.44
CA LEU A 65 3.33 0.10 -1.41
C LEU A 65 3.77 -0.04 0.04
N TYR A 66 4.62 -1.02 0.33
CA TYR A 66 5.07 -1.31 1.69
C TYR A 66 6.50 -1.87 1.72
N TRP A 67 7.14 -1.78 2.88
CA TRP A 67 8.44 -2.40 3.15
C TRP A 67 8.28 -3.87 3.51
N ALA A 68 9.10 -4.74 2.91
CA ALA A 68 9.12 -6.19 3.17
C ALA A 68 10.55 -6.74 3.29
#